data_AF-A0A452XK34-F1
#
_entry.id   AF-A0A452XK34-F1
#
_cell.length_a   1.000
_cell.length_b   1.000
_cell.length_c   1.000
_cell.angle_alpha   90.00
_cell.angle_beta   90.00
_cell.angle_gamma   90.00
#
_symmetry.space_group_name_H-M   'P 1'
#
loop_
_entity.id
_entity.type
_entity.pdbx_description
1 polymer ?
#
loop_
_entity_poly.entity_id
_entity_poly.type
_entity_poly.pdbx_seq_one_letter_code
_entity_poly.pdbx_strand_id
1 'polypeptide(L)'
;MGRFQWFTCPRKDLSTGWLQCDPGPMFKPEHYYLGDWVPHWFPWKDVFLMPVQWHALALGLFASIIAPFGGFFASGFKRAFKIKDFGDSIPGHGGITDRMDCQMVMAVFAYIYHQSFISPHNFSVDAILDQILRNLTYEEQRNLYEQLGEMLGNLCKADKLAACL
;
A
#
# COMPACT_ATOMS: atom_id res chain seq x y z
N MET A 1 17.19 -1.05 7.39
CA MET A 1 16.12 -0.12 7.79
C MET A 1 15.43 -0.54 9.10
N GLY A 2 15.18 -1.82 9.38
CA GLY A 2 14.45 -2.25 10.60
C GLY A 2 15.19 -2.23 11.95
N ARG A 3 16.42 -1.73 12.06
CA ARG A 3 17.21 -1.76 13.31
C ARG A 3 16.93 -0.56 14.23
N PHE A 4 16.43 0.55 13.68
CA PHE A 4 16.17 1.77 14.43
C PHE A 4 14.66 1.96 14.59
N GLN A 5 14.21 2.12 15.84
CA GLN A 5 12.80 2.30 16.18
C GLN A 5 12.16 3.50 15.46
N TRP A 6 12.95 4.53 15.15
CA TRP A 6 12.50 5.70 14.40
C TRP A 6 11.91 5.38 13.01
N PHE A 7 12.37 4.29 12.37
CA PHE A 7 11.90 3.88 11.04
C PHE A 7 10.86 2.76 11.07
N THR A 8 10.59 2.18 12.24
CA THR A 8 9.65 1.05 12.39
C THR A 8 8.42 1.42 13.20
N CYS A 9 8.52 2.44 14.05
CA CYS A 9 7.42 2.92 14.87
C CYS A 9 6.55 3.94 14.11
N PRO A 10 5.21 3.78 14.12
CA PRO A 10 4.32 4.73 13.49
C PRO A 10 4.38 6.08 14.21
N ARG A 11 4.72 7.14 13.47
CA ARG A 11 4.73 8.50 14.00
C ARG A 11 3.30 8.97 14.26
N LYS A 12 3.00 9.29 15.51
CA LYS A 12 1.69 9.86 15.91
C LYS A 12 1.72 11.38 16.05
N ASP A 13 2.86 11.92 16.50
CA ASP A 13 3.03 13.35 16.78
C ASP A 13 4.44 13.84 16.42
N LEU A 14 4.68 15.15 16.58
CA LEU A 14 6.02 15.75 16.49
C LEU A 14 6.88 15.51 17.74
N SER A 15 6.30 15.02 18.85
CA SER A 15 7.04 14.62 20.06
C SER A 15 7.90 13.37 19.82
N THR A 16 8.80 13.02 20.73
CA THR A 16 9.64 11.80 20.67
C THR A 16 9.07 10.61 21.46
N GLY A 17 7.94 10.76 22.15
CA GLY A 17 7.38 9.71 23.01
C GLY A 17 6.96 8.40 22.30
N TRP A 18 6.74 8.43 20.98
CA TRP A 18 6.33 7.26 20.18
C TRP A 18 7.49 6.34 19.77
N LEU A 19 8.74 6.69 20.10
CA LEU A 19 9.93 5.91 19.77
C LEU A 19 9.99 4.54 20.43
N GLN A 20 9.34 4.37 21.59
CA GLN A 20 9.23 3.07 22.26
C GLN A 20 7.88 2.43 21.89
N CYS A 21 7.85 1.70 20.78
CA CYS A 21 6.66 0.98 20.33
C CYS A 21 7.02 -0.46 19.94
N ASP A 22 6.01 -1.34 19.91
CA ASP A 22 6.12 -2.62 19.21
C ASP A 22 5.98 -2.36 17.70
N PRO A 23 7.00 -2.69 16.87
CA PRO A 23 6.94 -2.47 15.43
C PRO A 23 5.77 -3.24 14.79
N GLY A 24 5.19 -2.67 13.74
CA GLY A 24 4.11 -3.33 12.98
C GLY A 24 4.56 -4.65 12.34
N PRO A 25 3.60 -5.51 11.92
CA PRO A 25 3.90 -6.84 11.36
C PRO A 25 4.86 -6.80 10.16
N MET A 26 4.81 -5.73 9.35
CA MET A 26 5.70 -5.54 8.19
C MET A 26 7.19 -5.44 8.53
N PHE A 27 7.51 -5.11 9.79
CA PHE A 27 8.89 -4.95 10.29
C PHE A 27 9.29 -6.08 11.23
N LYS A 28 8.43 -7.07 11.47
CA LYS A 28 8.78 -8.28 12.22
C LYS A 28 9.41 -9.29 11.25
N PRO A 29 10.55 -9.91 11.61
CA PRO A 29 11.20 -10.89 10.74
C PRO A 29 10.33 -12.14 10.62
N GLU A 30 10.17 -12.63 9.40
CA GLU A 30 9.47 -13.87 9.09
C GLU A 30 10.47 -14.89 8.54
N HIS A 31 10.24 -16.16 8.84
CA HIS A 31 11.09 -17.26 8.41
C HIS A 31 10.65 -17.75 7.03
N TYR A 32 11.54 -17.61 6.04
CA TYR A 32 11.32 -18.17 4.72
C TYR A 32 12.24 -19.38 4.52
N TYR A 33 11.62 -20.54 4.27
CA TYR A 33 12.35 -21.73 3.87
C TYR A 33 12.62 -21.67 2.37
N LEU A 34 13.89 -21.54 2.02
CA LEU A 34 14.32 -21.63 0.64
C LEU A 34 14.33 -23.12 0.28
N GLY A 35 13.25 -23.58 -0.38
CA GLY A 35 13.07 -24.99 -0.75
C GLY A 35 14.15 -25.52 -1.70
N ASP A 36 13.88 -26.67 -2.32
CA ASP A 36 14.83 -27.40 -3.18
C ASP A 36 15.30 -26.63 -4.44
N TRP A 37 14.77 -25.43 -4.69
CA TRP A 37 15.23 -24.54 -5.75
C TRP A 37 16.65 -24.00 -5.51
N VAL A 38 17.13 -23.99 -4.26
CA VAL A 38 18.48 -23.54 -3.93
C VAL A 38 19.48 -24.69 -4.11
N PRO A 39 20.55 -24.49 -4.91
CA PRO A 39 21.57 -25.52 -5.10
C PRO A 39 22.24 -25.95 -3.79
N HIS A 40 22.59 -27.22 -3.68
CA HIS A 40 23.22 -27.80 -2.48
C HIS A 40 24.51 -27.11 -2.01
N TRP A 41 25.19 -26.40 -2.92
CA TRP A 41 26.42 -25.65 -2.61
C TRP A 41 26.17 -24.29 -1.92
N PHE A 42 24.90 -23.84 -1.84
CA PHE A 42 24.58 -22.58 -1.19
C PHE A 42 24.39 -22.79 0.33
N PRO A 43 25.12 -22.03 1.19
CA PRO A 43 25.16 -22.33 2.62
C PRO A 43 23.90 -21.93 3.41
N TRP A 44 22.95 -21.21 2.81
CA TRP A 44 21.82 -20.59 3.51
C TRP A 44 20.55 -21.35 3.12
N LYS A 45 19.98 -22.13 4.05
CA LYS A 45 18.72 -22.87 3.86
C LYS A 45 17.52 -22.10 4.40
N ASP A 46 17.72 -21.35 5.46
CA ASP A 46 16.77 -20.45 6.08
C ASP A 46 17.24 -19.01 5.96
N VAL A 47 16.30 -18.10 5.67
CA VAL A 47 16.55 -16.67 5.68
C VAL A 47 15.52 -15.95 6.52
N PHE A 48 16.02 -15.03 7.35
CA PHE A 48 15.20 -14.10 8.11
C PHE A 48 15.03 -12.83 7.27
N LEU A 49 13.84 -12.64 6.73
CA LEU A 49 13.50 -11.46 5.93
C LEU A 49 12.30 -10.77 6.54
N MET A 50 12.34 -9.45 6.59
CA MET A 50 11.18 -8.65 6.96
C MET A 50 10.31 -8.45 5.70
N PRO A 51 8.98 -8.56 5.78
CA PRO A 51 8.09 -8.35 4.63
C PRO A 51 8.33 -7.02 3.90
N VAL A 52 8.68 -5.94 4.62
CA VAL A 52 9.02 -4.64 4.03
C VAL A 52 10.16 -4.71 3.00
N GLN A 53 11.09 -5.66 3.14
CA GLN A 53 12.20 -5.81 2.20
C GLN A 53 11.73 -6.33 0.85
N TRP A 54 10.71 -7.19 0.80
CA TRP A 54 10.12 -7.65 -0.45
C TRP A 54 9.44 -6.49 -1.20
N HIS A 55 8.71 -5.63 -0.49
CA HIS A 55 8.12 -4.43 -1.08
C HIS A 55 9.19 -3.45 -1.58
N ALA A 56 10.27 -3.26 -0.82
CA ALA A 56 11.39 -2.42 -1.25
C ALA A 56 12.07 -2.97 -2.53
N LEU A 57 12.24 -4.28 -2.64
CA LEU A 57 12.76 -4.93 -3.85
C LEU A 57 11.81 -4.74 -5.03
N ALA A 58 10.49 -4.93 -4.84
CA ALA A 58 9.50 -4.74 -5.89
C ALA A 58 9.47 -3.29 -6.41
N LEU A 59 9.43 -2.31 -5.50
CA LEU A 59 9.48 -0.89 -5.82
C LEU A 59 10.81 -0.51 -6.49
N GLY A 60 11.93 -1.05 -6.02
CA GLY A 60 13.25 -0.83 -6.58
C GLY A 60 13.40 -1.39 -8.00
N LEU A 61 12.91 -2.61 -8.23
CA LEU A 61 12.90 -3.23 -9.56
C LEU A 61 12.07 -2.39 -10.54
N PHE A 62 10.85 -2.00 -10.13
CA PHE A 62 9.98 -1.15 -10.93
C PHE A 62 10.66 0.18 -11.25
N ALA A 63 11.26 0.83 -10.25
CA ALA A 63 11.98 2.09 -10.44
C ALA A 63 13.13 1.93 -11.45
N SER A 64 13.93 0.87 -11.34
CA SER A 64 15.07 0.65 -12.23
C SER A 64 14.67 0.45 -13.70
N ILE A 65 13.51 -0.17 -13.93
CA ILE A 65 13.00 -0.44 -15.28
C ILE A 65 12.29 0.79 -15.85
N ILE A 66 11.41 1.43 -15.07
CA ILE A 66 10.48 2.46 -15.57
C ILE A 66 11.05 3.88 -15.54
N ALA A 67 11.87 4.22 -14.55
CA ALA A 67 12.41 5.58 -14.44
C ALA A 67 13.18 6.06 -15.68
N PRO A 68 13.99 5.21 -16.37
CA PRO A 68 14.63 5.60 -17.63
C PRO A 68 13.63 6.00 -18.74
N PHE A 69 12.48 5.33 -18.81
CA PHE A 69 11.45 5.61 -19.83
C PHE A 69 10.71 6.94 -19.58
N GLY A 70 10.57 7.36 -18.31
CA GLY A 70 9.99 8.65 -17.97
C GLY A 70 10.73 9.82 -18.62
N GLY A 71 12.07 9.83 -18.51
CA GLY A 71 12.91 10.85 -19.13
C GLY A 71 12.86 10.84 -20.66
N PHE A 72 12.74 9.66 -21.28
CA PHE A 72 12.56 9.55 -22.72
C PHE A 72 11.22 10.15 -23.19
N PHE A 73 10.12 9.90 -22.45
CA PHE A 73 8.81 10.44 -22.78
C PHE A 73 8.79 11.98 -22.70
N ALA A 74 9.33 12.57 -21.63
CA ALA A 74 9.43 14.02 -21.50
C ALA A 74 10.31 14.64 -22.59
N SER A 75 11.45 14.01 -22.92
CA SER A 75 12.28 14.46 -24.03
C SER A 75 11.57 14.38 -25.38
N GLY A 76 10.74 13.36 -25.62
CA GLY A 76 9.95 13.22 -26.84
C GLY A 76 8.88 14.28 -26.96
N PHE A 77 8.16 14.52 -25.86
CA PHE A 77 7.10 15.53 -25.78
C PHE A 77 7.65 16.95 -26.05
N LYS A 78 8.79 17.31 -25.45
CA LYS A 78 9.48 18.59 -25.73
C LYS A 78 9.79 18.80 -27.21
N ARG A 79 10.27 17.75 -27.89
CA ARG A 79 10.58 17.79 -29.33
C ARG A 79 9.32 17.96 -30.20
N ALA A 80 8.21 17.32 -29.82
CA ALA A 80 6.95 17.42 -30.56
C ALA A 80 6.39 18.85 -30.56
N PHE A 81 6.56 19.60 -29.46
CA PHE A 81 6.07 20.98 -29.34
C PHE A 81 7.11 22.05 -29.72
N LYS A 82 8.33 21.66 -30.11
CA LYS A 82 9.47 22.58 -30.37
C LYS A 82 9.78 23.52 -29.18
N ILE A 83 9.37 23.14 -27.97
CA ILE A 83 9.67 23.87 -26.73
C ILE A 83 10.88 23.19 -26.09
N LYS A 84 11.97 23.94 -25.87
CA LYS A 84 13.24 23.37 -25.40
C LYS A 84 13.22 23.04 -23.91
N ASP A 85 12.58 23.90 -23.11
CA ASP A 85 12.41 23.75 -21.66
C ASP A 85 11.02 24.30 -21.27
N PHE A 86 10.29 23.62 -20.37
CA PHE A 86 8.96 24.07 -19.89
C PHE A 86 9.03 25.29 -18.94
N GLY A 87 10.22 25.89 -18.76
CA GLY A 87 10.44 27.12 -18.03
C GLY A 87 11.87 27.25 -17.50
N ASP A 88 12.36 28.48 -17.38
CA ASP A 88 13.62 28.83 -16.70
C ASP A 88 13.40 28.95 -15.19
N SER A 89 12.95 27.88 -14.53
CA SER A 89 12.68 27.93 -13.08
C SER A 89 13.95 28.24 -12.28
N ILE A 90 15.14 27.83 -12.77
CA ILE A 90 16.45 28.16 -12.20
C ILE A 90 17.45 28.36 -13.35
N PRO A 91 18.09 29.55 -13.47
CA PRO A 91 19.02 29.82 -14.57
C PRO A 91 20.19 28.82 -14.54
N GLY A 92 20.35 28.05 -15.62
CA GLY A 92 21.42 27.05 -15.79
C GLY A 92 21.14 25.64 -15.23
N HIS A 93 19.94 25.37 -14.67
CA HIS A 93 19.62 24.06 -14.07
C HIS A 93 18.47 23.29 -14.76
N GLY A 94 17.87 23.87 -15.81
CA GLY A 94 16.71 23.32 -16.51
C GLY A 94 15.38 23.59 -15.79
N GLY A 95 14.28 23.17 -16.40
CA GLY A 95 12.94 23.34 -15.82
C GLY A 95 12.64 22.32 -14.73
N ILE A 96 11.86 22.72 -13.71
CA ILE A 96 11.38 21.80 -12.65
C ILE A 96 10.60 20.63 -13.25
N THR A 97 9.82 20.87 -14.29
CA THR A 97 9.02 19.85 -14.99
C THR A 97 9.87 18.71 -15.54
N ASP A 98 11.10 18.99 -15.99
CA ASP A 98 12.03 17.97 -16.50
C ASP A 98 12.67 17.12 -15.39
N ARG A 99 12.63 17.59 -14.14
CA ARG A 99 13.11 16.83 -12.98
C ARG A 99 12.00 16.02 -12.32
N MET A 100 10.75 16.40 -12.57
CA MET A 100 9.57 15.83 -11.93
C MET A 100 8.80 14.85 -12.82
N ASP A 101 9.18 14.69 -14.09
CA ASP A 101 8.56 13.78 -15.05
C ASP A 101 8.59 12.31 -14.60
N CYS A 102 9.76 11.79 -14.24
CA CYS A 102 9.93 10.45 -13.71
C CYS A 102 9.41 10.35 -12.27
N GLN A 103 9.57 11.41 -11.47
CA GLN A 103 9.11 11.43 -10.08
C GLN A 103 7.59 11.35 -9.97
N MET A 104 6.86 11.99 -10.89
CA MET A 104 5.39 11.92 -10.93
C MET A 104 4.91 10.50 -11.22
N VAL A 105 5.50 9.83 -12.22
CA VAL A 105 5.16 8.43 -12.54
C VAL A 105 5.47 7.50 -11.36
N MET A 106 6.64 7.68 -10.75
CA MET A 106 7.05 6.90 -9.58
C MET A 106 6.15 7.16 -8.37
N ALA A 107 5.73 8.39 -8.12
CA ALA A 107 4.85 8.76 -7.02
C ALA A 107 3.46 8.14 -7.17
N VAL A 108 2.88 8.19 -8.37
CA VAL A 108 1.57 7.55 -8.65
C VAL A 108 1.64 6.05 -8.44
N PHE A 109 2.68 5.39 -8.97
CA PHE A 109 2.87 3.96 -8.77
C PHE A 109 3.07 3.60 -7.30
N ALA A 110 3.93 4.32 -6.58
CA ALA A 110 4.18 4.07 -5.17
C ALA A 110 2.91 4.24 -4.31
N TYR A 111 2.08 5.23 -4.62
CA TYR A 111 0.80 5.45 -3.95
C TYR A 111 -0.16 4.27 -4.16
N ILE A 112 -0.36 3.85 -5.41
CA ILE A 112 -1.24 2.72 -5.74
C ILE A 112 -0.70 1.45 -5.10
N TYR A 113 0.59 1.19 -5.23
CA TYR A 113 1.24 0.01 -4.65
C TYR A 113 1.08 -0.02 -3.12
N HIS A 114 1.30 1.11 -2.46
CA HIS A 114 1.10 1.22 -1.02
C HIS A 114 -0.35 0.92 -0.64
N GLN A 115 -1.32 1.52 -1.32
CA GLN A 115 -2.74 1.31 -1.01
C GLN A 115 -3.18 -0.14 -1.26
N SER A 116 -2.69 -0.78 -2.32
CA SER A 116 -3.09 -2.13 -2.70
C SER A 116 -2.41 -3.24 -1.90
N PHE A 117 -1.12 -3.09 -1.58
CA PHE A 117 -0.30 -4.19 -1.04
C PHE A 117 0.21 -3.95 0.39
N ILE A 118 0.36 -2.70 0.82
CA ILE A 118 0.95 -2.37 2.13
C ILE A 118 -0.13 -1.94 3.13
N SER A 119 -1.13 -1.19 2.66
CA SER A 119 -2.21 -0.67 3.51
C SER A 119 -3.16 -1.80 3.87
N PRO A 120 -3.31 -2.14 5.17
CA PRO A 120 -4.29 -3.13 5.58
C PRO A 120 -5.70 -2.57 5.35
N HIS A 121 -6.42 -3.14 4.40
CA HIS A 121 -7.84 -2.90 4.20
C HIS A 121 -8.65 -3.58 5.31
N ASN A 122 -8.57 -3.03 6.52
CA ASN A 122 -9.41 -3.45 7.63
C ASN A 122 -10.79 -2.80 7.47
N PHE A 123 -11.62 -3.38 6.60
CA PHE A 123 -13.05 -3.04 6.59
C PHE A 123 -13.66 -3.60 7.89
N SER A 124 -13.70 -2.78 8.95
CA SER A 124 -14.45 -3.13 10.14
C SER A 124 -15.94 -3.14 9.83
N VAL A 125 -16.69 -4.01 10.51
CA VAL A 125 -18.17 -4.04 10.40
C VAL A 125 -18.74 -2.66 10.73
N ASP A 126 -18.13 -1.95 11.68
CA ASP A 126 -18.51 -0.57 12.03
C ASP A 126 -18.30 0.42 10.87
N ALA A 127 -17.22 0.30 10.11
CA ALA A 127 -16.96 1.17 8.96
C ALA A 127 -17.96 0.90 7.81
N ILE A 128 -18.31 -0.37 7.60
CA ILE A 128 -19.34 -0.75 6.64
C ILE A 128 -20.70 -0.24 7.09
N LEU A 129 -21.04 -0.41 8.38
CA LEU A 129 -22.30 0.03 8.95
C LEU A 129 -22.45 1.56 8.90
N ASP A 130 -21.41 2.32 9.26
CA ASP A 130 -21.40 3.78 9.17
C ASP A 130 -21.55 4.26 7.71
N GLN A 131 -20.92 3.56 6.76
CA GLN A 131 -21.07 3.86 5.34
C GLN A 131 -22.48 3.56 4.82
N ILE A 132 -23.12 2.47 5.26
CA ILE A 132 -24.51 2.14 4.93
C ILE A 132 -25.46 3.19 5.53
N LEU A 133 -25.30 3.55 6.80
CA LEU A 133 -26.17 4.50 7.50
C LEU A 133 -26.09 5.92 6.93
N ARG A 134 -24.92 6.34 6.42
CA ARG A 134 -24.74 7.65 5.80
C ARG A 134 -25.29 7.76 4.38
N ASN A 135 -25.37 6.64 3.66
CA ASN A 135 -25.66 6.64 2.23
C ASN A 135 -27.06 6.10 1.88
N LEU A 136 -27.75 5.45 2.83
CA LEU A 136 -29.13 4.98 2.66
C LEU A 136 -30.14 5.91 3.32
N THR A 137 -31.29 6.06 2.66
CA THR A 137 -32.47 6.72 3.22
C THR A 137 -33.16 5.85 4.29
N TYR A 138 -33.99 6.46 5.14
CA TYR A 138 -34.65 5.76 6.25
C TYR A 138 -35.50 4.55 5.81
N GLU A 139 -36.14 4.62 4.63
CA GLU A 139 -36.90 3.50 4.09
C GLU A 139 -36.02 2.34 3.63
N GLU A 140 -34.88 2.64 2.99
CA GLU A 140 -33.90 1.64 2.57
C GLU A 140 -33.23 0.97 3.77
N GLN A 141 -32.95 1.74 4.84
CA GLN A 141 -32.43 1.20 6.09
C GLN A 141 -33.40 0.18 6.69
N ARG A 142 -34.70 0.50 6.71
CA ARG A 142 -35.73 -0.42 7.23
C ARG A 142 -35.81 -1.72 6.43
N ASN A 143 -35.80 -1.62 5.10
CA ASN A 143 -35.80 -2.81 4.22
C ASN A 143 -34.54 -3.66 4.45
N LEU A 144 -33.38 -3.04 4.62
CA LEU A 144 -32.13 -3.72 4.93
C LEU A 144 -32.20 -4.46 6.27
N TYR A 145 -32.74 -3.82 7.33
CA TYR A 145 -32.96 -4.45 8.63
C TYR A 145 -33.92 -5.65 8.54
N GLU A 146 -35.01 -5.53 7.78
CA GLU A 146 -35.97 -6.61 7.57
C GLU A 146 -35.33 -7.80 6.83
N GLN A 147 -34.55 -7.55 5.77
CA GLN A 147 -33.82 -8.60 5.03
C GLN A 147 -32.73 -9.28 5.87
N LEU A 148 -31.95 -8.51 6.65
CA LEU A 148 -30.96 -9.06 7.57
C LEU A 148 -31.61 -9.93 8.65
N GLY A 149 -32.73 -9.47 9.21
CA GLY A 149 -33.50 -10.23 10.19
C GLY A 149 -34.04 -11.55 9.62
N GLU A 150 -34.51 -11.54 8.37
CA GLU A 150 -35.01 -12.74 7.70
C GLU A 150 -33.86 -13.73 7.38
N MET A 151 -32.71 -13.24 6.91
CA MET A 151 -31.53 -14.08 6.68
C MET A 151 -31.02 -14.71 7.98
N LEU A 152 -30.92 -13.93 9.07
CA LEU A 152 -30.50 -14.44 10.38
C LEU A 152 -31.52 -15.43 10.94
N GLY A 153 -32.82 -15.16 10.80
CA GLY A 153 -33.89 -16.08 11.19
C GLY A 153 -33.86 -17.41 10.43
N ASN A 154 -33.58 -17.37 9.12
CA ASN A 154 -33.43 -18.56 8.28
C ASN A 154 -32.18 -19.37 8.63
N LEU A 155 -31.05 -18.70 8.93
CA LEU A 155 -29.84 -19.34 9.41
C LEU A 155 -30.05 -20.00 10.79
N CYS A 156 -30.87 -19.38 11.64
CA CYS A 156 -31.25 -19.91 12.94
C CYS A 156 -32.07 -21.20 12.83
N LYS A 157 -33.01 -21.23 11.88
CA LYS A 157 -33.95 -22.33 11.67
C LYS A 157 -33.29 -23.56 11.02
N ALA A 158 -32.13 -23.37 10.41
CA ALA A 158 -31.38 -24.40 9.70
C ALA A 158 -30.35 -25.16 10.58
N ASP A 159 -30.35 -24.97 11.91
CA ASP A 159 -29.45 -25.61 12.90
C ASP A 159 -27.93 -25.49 12.58
N LYS A 160 -27.55 -24.58 11.68
CA LYS A 160 -26.15 -24.25 11.36
C LYS A 160 -25.55 -23.16 12.24
N LEU A 161 -26.30 -22.70 13.25
CA LEU A 161 -25.90 -21.66 14.18
C LEU A 161 -26.38 -22.06 15.58
N ALA A 162 -25.67 -22.96 16.26
CA ALA A 162 -25.98 -23.27 17.66
C ALA A 162 -25.52 -22.08 18.54
N ALA A 163 -26.35 -21.18 19.07
CA ALA A 163 -27.77 -20.86 18.97
C ALA A 163 -27.85 -19.35 18.64
N CYS A 164 -28.96 -18.80 18.12
CA CYS A 164 -29.08 -17.35 17.87
C CYS A 164 -29.14 -16.46 19.13
N LEU A 165 -28.56 -16.91 20.24
CA LEU A 165 -28.29 -16.24 21.50
C LEU A 165 -27.11 -16.92 22.20
#